data_AF-A0A7C6S6W4-F1
#
_entry.id   AF-A0A7C6S6W4-F1
#
_cell.length_a   1.000
_cell.length_b   1.000
_cell.length_c   1.000
_cell.angle_alpha   90.00
_cell.angle_beta   90.00
_cell.angle_gamma   90.00
#
_symmetry.space_group_name_H-M   'P 1'
#
loop_
_entity.id
_entity.type
_entity.pdbx_description
1 polymer ?
#
loop_
_entity_poly.entity_id
_entity_poly.type
_entity_poly.pdbx_seq_one_letter_code
_entity_poly.pdbx_strand_id
1 'polypeptide(L)'
;MKITDTSSEQYKLQQNKDCYTTDTGLRKVNEYYCIAVGTYYSENIGDKLIVHMENGESFKVIIADIKDDKHTDETNRQHRKDGSVIEFVVDTKKLPELVRKMGDISYMNEIFEGEIEAIIKED
;
A
#
# COMPACT_ATOMS: atom_id res chain seq x y z
N MET A 1 -4.40 -0.88 -6.90
CA MET A 1 -5.40 -1.94 -7.17
C MET A 1 -6.84 -1.46 -6.88
N LYS A 2 -7.87 -2.22 -7.28
CA LYS A 2 -9.29 -1.98 -6.91
C LYS A 2 -9.82 -3.19 -6.13
N ILE A 3 -10.44 -2.96 -4.98
CA ILE A 3 -11.05 -4.00 -4.12
C ILE A 3 -12.53 -4.16 -4.51
N THR A 4 -12.97 -5.39 -4.80
CA THR A 4 -14.32 -5.63 -5.38
C THR A 4 -15.19 -6.62 -4.61
N ASP A 5 -14.64 -7.48 -3.75
CA ASP A 5 -15.45 -8.41 -2.96
C ASP A 5 -16.14 -7.67 -1.80
N THR A 6 -17.42 -7.37 -1.96
CA THR A 6 -18.19 -6.57 -1.01
C THR A 6 -18.38 -7.19 0.37
N SER A 7 -18.14 -8.50 0.51
CA SER A 7 -18.28 -9.21 1.79
C SER A 7 -17.00 -9.21 2.63
N SER A 8 -15.86 -8.90 2.01
CA SER A 8 -14.51 -8.96 2.59
C SER A 8 -14.23 -7.83 3.58
N GLU A 9 -13.31 -8.06 4.53
CA GLU A 9 -12.83 -7.02 5.44
C GLU A 9 -12.11 -5.89 4.69
N GLN A 10 -11.39 -6.23 3.62
CA GLN A 10 -10.77 -5.29 2.68
C GLN A 10 -11.79 -4.28 2.18
N TYR A 11 -12.94 -4.76 1.68
CA TYR A 11 -13.97 -3.89 1.16
C TYR A 11 -14.65 -3.07 2.25
N LYS A 12 -14.92 -3.67 3.42
CA LYS A 12 -15.50 -2.97 4.57
C LYS A 12 -14.61 -1.82 5.02
N LEU A 13 -13.29 -2.00 5.07
CA LEU A 13 -12.33 -0.93 5.37
C LEU A 13 -12.47 0.24 4.39
N GLN A 14 -12.68 -0.04 3.10
CA GLN A 14 -12.85 1.01 2.09
C GLN A 14 -14.13 1.85 2.30
N GLN A 15 -15.14 1.32 3.01
CA GLN A 15 -16.39 2.02 3.34
C GLN A 15 -16.31 2.81 4.65
N ASN A 16 -15.18 2.79 5.35
CA ASN A 16 -15.00 3.58 6.55
C ASN A 16 -15.21 5.08 6.23
N LYS A 17 -15.94 5.79 7.09
CA LYS A 17 -16.21 7.24 6.95
C LYS A 17 -14.95 8.09 6.85
N ASP A 18 -13.84 7.62 7.42
CA ASP A 18 -12.54 8.29 7.44
C ASP A 18 -11.68 7.89 6.22
N CYS A 19 -12.23 7.07 5.31
CA CYS A 19 -11.57 6.60 4.09
C CYS A 19 -11.83 7.56 2.93
N TYR A 20 -10.78 8.10 2.33
CA TYR A 20 -10.85 9.05 1.22
C TYR A 20 -9.72 8.84 0.22
N THR A 21 -9.86 9.46 -0.95
CA THR A 21 -8.82 9.46 -1.99
C THR A 21 -8.28 10.87 -2.14
N THR A 22 -6.96 11.03 -2.03
CA THR A 22 -6.27 12.31 -2.21
C THR A 22 -6.44 12.83 -3.65
N ASP A 23 -6.07 14.10 -3.86
CA ASP A 23 -6.06 14.69 -5.21
C ASP A 23 -5.02 14.03 -6.13
N THR A 24 -3.99 13.41 -5.55
CA THR A 24 -3.00 12.60 -6.27
C THR A 24 -3.45 11.17 -6.52
N GLY A 25 -4.66 10.79 -6.11
CA GLY A 25 -5.22 9.45 -6.35
C GLY A 25 -4.81 8.38 -5.34
N LEU A 26 -4.08 8.71 -4.27
CA LEU A 26 -3.73 7.76 -3.22
C LEU A 26 -4.91 7.57 -2.27
N ARG A 27 -5.23 6.33 -1.93
CA ARG A 27 -6.29 6.02 -0.95
C ARG A 27 -5.71 6.09 0.47
N LYS A 28 -6.43 6.72 1.40
CA LYS A 28 -6.05 6.85 2.81
C LYS A 28 -7.22 6.57 3.74
N VAL A 29 -6.89 6.12 4.96
CA VAL A 29 -7.78 6.18 6.13
C VAL A 29 -7.12 7.11 7.14
N ASN A 30 -7.76 8.23 7.47
CA ASN A 30 -7.11 9.31 8.24
C ASN A 30 -5.77 9.73 7.59
N GLU A 31 -4.67 9.57 8.32
CA GLU A 31 -3.30 9.88 7.90
C GLU A 31 -2.56 8.69 7.25
N TYR A 32 -3.12 7.48 7.28
CA TYR A 32 -2.48 6.25 6.82
C TYR A 32 -2.78 5.99 5.34
N TYR A 33 -1.75 5.69 4.55
CA TYR A 33 -1.94 5.21 3.18
C TYR A 33 -2.44 3.77 3.16
N CYS A 34 -3.47 3.49 2.36
CA CYS A 34 -3.99 2.14 2.17
C CYS A 34 -3.06 1.35 1.24
N ILE A 35 -2.56 0.21 1.71
CA ILE A 35 -1.61 -0.62 0.96
C ILE A 35 -1.98 -2.10 0.96
N ALA A 36 -1.38 -2.86 0.04
CA ALA A 36 -1.27 -4.31 0.13
C ALA A 36 0.15 -4.75 0.45
N VAL A 37 0.27 -5.76 1.31
CA VAL A 37 1.53 -6.42 1.70
C VAL A 37 1.36 -7.94 1.64
N GLY A 38 2.47 -8.68 1.63
CA GLY A 38 2.42 -10.13 1.81
C GLY A 38 2.20 -10.52 3.28
N THR A 39 1.77 -11.76 3.50
CA THR A 39 1.41 -12.31 4.83
C THR A 39 2.54 -12.31 5.85
N TYR A 40 3.80 -12.16 5.41
CA TYR A 40 4.94 -11.96 6.30
C TYR A 40 4.76 -10.77 7.27
N TYR A 41 4.16 -9.67 6.79
CA TYR A 41 4.03 -8.44 7.56
C TYR A 41 2.78 -8.43 8.45
N SER A 42 1.69 -9.00 7.96
CA SER A 42 0.47 -9.30 8.73
C SER A 42 -0.51 -10.09 7.87
N GLU A 43 -1.46 -10.75 8.53
CA GLU A 43 -2.64 -11.36 7.90
C GLU A 43 -3.93 -10.54 8.16
N ASN A 44 -3.84 -9.44 8.93
CA ASN A 44 -4.99 -8.67 9.38
C ASN A 44 -5.19 -7.38 8.57
N ILE A 45 -6.40 -7.22 8.02
CA ILE A 45 -6.83 -5.93 7.46
C ILE A 45 -7.03 -4.92 8.58
N GLY A 46 -6.50 -3.71 8.39
CA GLY A 46 -6.59 -2.62 9.36
C GLY A 46 -5.39 -2.47 10.28
N ASP A 47 -4.46 -3.42 10.27
CA ASP A 47 -3.17 -3.26 10.95
C ASP A 47 -2.42 -2.04 10.39
N LYS A 48 -1.83 -1.27 11.29
CA LYS A 48 -1.08 -0.05 10.97
C LYS A 48 0.41 -0.32 11.05
N LEU A 49 1.14 0.21 10.09
CA LEU A 49 2.60 0.09 10.02
C LEU A 49 3.20 1.47 9.75
N ILE A 50 4.49 1.59 10.03
CA ILE A 50 5.34 2.69 9.60
C ILE A 50 6.38 2.12 8.64
N VAL A 51 6.48 2.72 7.46
CA VAL A 51 7.49 2.40 6.45
C VAL A 51 8.61 3.41 6.59
N HIS A 52 9.83 2.92 6.75
CA HIS A 52 11.07 3.70 6.75
C HIS A 52 11.80 3.46 5.43
N MET A 53 12.17 4.55 4.77
CA MET A 53 12.85 4.55 3.48
C MET A 53 14.34 4.85 3.67
N GLU A 54 15.21 4.30 2.81
CA GLU A 54 16.66 4.52 2.90
C GLU A 54 17.06 6.01 2.72
N ASN A 55 16.21 6.82 2.10
CA ASN A 55 16.43 8.27 1.95
C ASN A 55 16.14 9.06 3.25
N GLY A 56 15.77 8.40 4.34
CA GLY A 56 15.47 9.00 5.64
C GLY A 56 14.01 9.39 5.83
N GLU A 57 13.17 9.28 4.80
CA GLU A 57 11.75 9.55 4.90
C GLU A 57 11.00 8.39 5.57
N SER A 58 9.82 8.69 6.11
CA SER A 58 8.91 7.66 6.63
C SER A 58 7.46 8.06 6.46
N PHE A 59 6.60 7.05 6.30
CA PHE A 59 5.17 7.28 6.16
C PHE A 59 4.34 6.18 6.80
N LYS A 60 3.16 6.59 7.27
CA LYS A 60 2.20 5.72 7.94
C LYS A 60 1.31 5.01 6.92
N VAL A 61 1.09 3.72 7.13
CA VAL A 61 0.28 2.88 6.24
C VAL A 61 -0.71 2.04 7.04
N ILE A 62 -1.81 1.68 6.40
CA ILE A 62 -2.80 0.75 6.91
C ILE A 62 -2.98 -0.36 5.88
N ILE A 63 -2.96 -1.61 6.35
CA ILE A 63 -3.14 -2.77 5.49
C ILE A 63 -4.59 -2.82 5.04
N ALA A 64 -4.79 -2.62 3.74
CA ALA A 64 -6.10 -2.57 3.09
C ALA A 64 -6.38 -3.78 2.19
N ASP A 65 -5.34 -4.52 1.83
CA ASP A 65 -5.42 -5.79 1.13
C ASP A 65 -4.20 -6.67 1.47
N ILE A 66 -4.30 -7.97 1.21
CA ILE A 66 -3.20 -8.93 1.41
C ILE A 66 -2.88 -9.57 0.06
N LYS A 67 -1.59 -9.55 -0.32
CA LYS A 67 -1.11 -10.25 -1.50
C LYS A 67 -1.28 -11.75 -1.29
N ASP A 68 -1.90 -12.43 -2.24
CA ASP A 68 -2.02 -13.90 -2.22
C ASP A 68 -0.61 -14.52 -2.23
N ASP A 69 -0.33 -15.44 -1.29
CA ASP A 69 0.96 -16.11 -1.14
C ASP A 69 1.48 -16.75 -2.43
N LYS A 70 0.59 -17.17 -3.34
CA LYS A 70 0.99 -17.72 -4.65
C LYS A 70 1.65 -16.66 -5.56
N HIS A 71 1.49 -15.38 -5.25
CA HIS A 71 2.04 -14.25 -5.97
C HIS A 71 3.28 -13.66 -5.28
N THR A 72 3.58 -14.05 -4.04
CA THR A 72 4.78 -13.62 -3.34
C THR A 72 5.95 -14.59 -3.52
N ASP A 73 7.11 -14.19 -3.06
CA ASP A 73 8.28 -15.04 -2.90
C ASP A 73 8.08 -16.08 -1.78
N GLU A 74 9.05 -16.98 -1.61
CA GLU A 74 8.99 -18.05 -0.61
C GLU A 74 8.92 -17.56 0.84
N THR A 75 9.25 -16.30 1.09
CA THR A 75 9.16 -15.67 2.41
C THR A 75 7.87 -14.88 2.62
N ASN A 76 6.99 -14.82 1.61
CA ASN A 76 5.76 -14.02 1.60
C ASN A 76 5.97 -12.51 1.85
N ARG A 77 7.14 -11.97 1.46
CA ARG A 77 7.50 -10.56 1.66
C ARG A 77 7.24 -9.70 0.44
N GLN A 78 7.57 -10.21 -0.75
CA GLN A 78 7.59 -9.40 -1.97
C GLN A 78 6.93 -10.13 -3.12
N HIS A 79 6.35 -9.39 -4.05
CA HIS A 79 5.74 -9.98 -5.23
C HIS A 79 6.81 -10.60 -6.14
N ARG A 80 6.63 -11.86 -6.53
CA ARG A 80 7.67 -12.66 -7.21
C ARG A 80 8.04 -12.20 -8.62
N LYS A 81 7.24 -11.33 -9.24
CA LYS A 81 7.46 -10.88 -10.63
C LYS A 81 8.13 -9.52 -10.74
N ASP A 82 7.71 -8.56 -9.92
CA ASP A 82 8.19 -7.17 -9.96
C ASP A 82 8.99 -6.78 -8.71
N GLY A 83 9.07 -7.65 -7.70
CA GLY A 83 9.82 -7.39 -6.47
C GLY A 83 9.13 -6.43 -5.51
N SER A 84 7.91 -5.96 -5.81
CA SER A 84 7.23 -4.98 -4.96
C SER A 84 6.90 -5.56 -3.58
N VAL A 85 7.37 -4.88 -2.52
CA VAL A 85 7.04 -5.21 -1.13
C VAL A 85 5.65 -4.64 -0.78
N ILE A 86 5.42 -3.38 -1.13
CA ILE A 86 4.20 -2.62 -0.85
C ILE A 86 3.52 -2.25 -2.17
N GLU A 87 2.19 -2.42 -2.25
CA GLU A 87 1.39 -1.91 -3.38
C GLU A 87 0.33 -0.94 -2.89
N PHE A 88 0.26 0.26 -3.44
CA PHE A 88 -0.72 1.26 -3.04
C PHE A 88 -2.13 0.97 -3.58
N VAL A 89 -3.14 1.19 -2.74
CA VAL A 89 -4.53 1.32 -3.20
C VAL A 89 -4.71 2.73 -3.76
N VAL A 90 -5.18 2.81 -5.01
CA VAL A 90 -5.21 4.06 -5.78
C VAL A 90 -6.49 4.20 -6.59
N ASP A 91 -6.91 5.44 -6.82
CA ASP A 91 -7.82 5.81 -7.91
C ASP A 91 -6.98 6.17 -9.15
N THR A 92 -6.91 5.24 -10.09
CA THR A 92 -6.09 5.38 -11.30
C THR A 92 -6.49 6.56 -12.18
N LYS A 93 -7.71 7.09 -12.05
CA LYS A 93 -8.17 8.26 -12.81
C LYS A 93 -7.61 9.58 -12.27
N LYS A 94 -7.20 9.60 -11.00
CA LYS A 94 -6.63 10.77 -10.31
C LYS A 94 -5.10 10.74 -10.25
N LEU A 95 -4.47 9.60 -10.56
CA LEU A 95 -3.01 9.50 -10.58
C LEU A 95 -2.40 10.48 -11.59
N PRO A 96 -1.29 11.16 -11.24
CA PRO A 96 -0.48 11.89 -12.21
C PRO A 96 -0.09 11.02 -13.41
N GLU A 97 0.01 11.61 -14.60
CA GLU A 97 0.21 10.85 -15.83
C GLU A 97 1.50 10.03 -15.81
N LEU A 98 2.59 10.58 -15.27
CA LEU A 98 3.87 9.89 -15.16
C LEU A 98 3.77 8.65 -14.26
N VAL A 99 3.27 8.82 -13.04
CA VAL A 99 3.02 7.74 -12.07
C VAL A 99 2.16 6.64 -12.70
N ARG A 100 1.07 7.01 -13.39
CA ARG A 100 0.17 6.06 -14.05
C ARG A 100 0.85 5.31 -15.20
N LYS A 101 1.74 5.95 -15.96
CA LYS A 101 2.48 5.34 -17.08
C LYS A 101 3.57 4.39 -16.59
N MET A 102 4.29 4.79 -15.55
CA MET A 102 5.37 3.99 -14.97
C MET A 102 4.82 2.82 -14.13
N GLY A 103 3.63 2.97 -13.57
CA GLY A 103 3.05 1.97 -12.67
C GLY A 103 3.74 1.92 -11.32
N ASP A 104 4.42 3.01 -10.93
CA ASP A 104 5.28 3.09 -9.75
C ASP A 104 5.05 4.43 -9.03
N ILE A 105 4.82 4.34 -7.71
CA ILE A 105 4.56 5.47 -6.82
C ILE A 105 5.83 6.28 -6.51
N SER A 106 7.03 5.72 -6.72
CA SER A 106 8.28 6.48 -6.55
C SER A 106 8.32 7.77 -7.40
N TYR A 107 7.63 7.79 -8.54
CA TYR A 107 7.48 8.98 -9.40
C TYR A 107 6.51 10.06 -8.87
N MET A 108 5.90 9.85 -7.71
CA MET A 108 4.92 10.77 -7.14
C MET A 108 5.59 11.95 -6.44
N ASN A 109 6.57 11.66 -5.58
CA ASN A 109 7.38 12.63 -4.84
C ASN A 109 8.50 11.89 -4.08
N GLU A 110 9.43 12.67 -3.54
CA GLU A 110 10.62 12.21 -2.82
C GLU A 110 10.35 11.30 -1.61
N ILE A 111 9.17 11.37 -0.98
CA ILE A 111 8.83 10.51 0.17
C ILE A 111 8.82 9.03 -0.22
N PHE A 112 8.51 8.72 -1.48
CA PHE A 112 8.39 7.35 -1.97
C PHE A 112 9.58 6.90 -2.82
N GLU A 113 10.60 7.75 -2.95
CA GLU A 113 11.79 7.43 -3.74
C GLU A 113 12.76 6.55 -2.94
N GLY A 114 13.42 5.61 -3.64
CA GLY A 114 14.42 4.74 -3.05
C GLY A 114 13.86 3.42 -2.50
N GLU A 115 14.72 2.71 -1.77
CA GLU A 115 14.42 1.39 -1.20
C GLU A 115 13.79 1.51 0.19
N ILE A 116 13.06 0.47 0.59
CA ILE A 116 12.52 0.33 1.94
C ILE A 116 13.64 -0.16 2.86
N GLU A 117 13.96 0.63 3.89
CA GLU A 117 14.90 0.26 4.95
C GLU A 117 14.22 -0.69 5.95
N ALA A 118 13.02 -0.36 6.42
CA ALA A 118 12.31 -1.14 7.42
C ALA A 118 10.79 -0.92 7.37
N ILE A 119 10.05 -1.93 7.84
CA ILE A 119 8.60 -1.86 8.06
C ILE A 119 8.33 -2.28 9.50
N ILE A 120 7.74 -1.40 10.30
CA ILE A 120 7.53 -1.59 11.73
C ILE A 120 6.03 -1.52 12.01
N LYS A 121 5.49 -2.47 12.78
CA LYS A 121 4.08 -2.44 13.21
C LYS A 121 3.88 -1.34 14.25
N GLU A 122 2.81 -0.55 14.10
CA GLU A 122 2.42 0.45 15.08
C GLU A 122 1.58 -0.23 16.18
N ASP A 123 1.90 0.06 17.44
CA ASP A 123 1.27 -0.52 18.64
C ASP A 123 -0.17 -0.01 18.90
#